data_AF-F1LC75-F1
#
_entry.id   AF-F1LC75-F1
#
_cell.length_a   1.000
_cell.length_b   1.000
_cell.length_c   1.000
_cell.angle_alpha   90.00
_cell.angle_beta   90.00
_cell.angle_gamma   90.00
#
_symmetry.space_group_name_H-M   'P 1'
#
loop_
_entity.id
_entity.type
_entity.pdbx_description
1 polymer ?
#
loop_
_entity_poly.entity_id
_entity_poly.type
_entity_poly.pdbx_seq_one_letter_code
_entity_poly.pdbx_strand_id
1 'polypeptide(L)'
;MDFEHDLSYDPNEEMEWRGQVVAQTDCLLKYKVSAKFVIFGDLDDILFPRLGKSYLSEFETLLVQNKFAAAFIYNRYESYLTSARQPATYSILSALQSAKISTRWVDGKWVAVSSRVMTTAIHYPWIVNNGYSIVTVPNHTNIMAHFRSWKFVEDMRSARSRRNTRSDVDWLEKNETIMLSTLIDVEDMNAIENNFMETMEANAQVFNELPNSEVYYKLIEKCYNRIFYSVDKTPSICPTHFHCMLPELPGVHCTRFNGRYEEKVLARKFRVHYSYNWYTEESSRGCGT
;
A
#
# COMPACT_ATOMS: atom_id res chain seq x y z
N MET A 1 -32.00 33.47 -5.75
CA MET A 1 -31.40 32.95 -7.00
C MET A 1 -30.91 31.57 -6.60
N ASP A 2 -31.73 30.61 -6.97
CA ASP A 2 -31.86 29.32 -6.31
C ASP A 2 -30.65 28.43 -6.59
N PHE A 3 -30.12 27.83 -5.53
CA PHE A 3 -29.10 26.80 -5.58
C PHE A 3 -29.77 25.50 -6.03
N GLU A 4 -30.01 25.33 -7.33
CA GLU A 4 -30.52 24.08 -7.92
C GLU A 4 -29.45 23.38 -8.76
N HIS A 5 -28.29 23.08 -8.17
CA HIS A 5 -27.26 22.27 -8.82
C HIS A 5 -26.77 21.14 -7.91
N ASP A 6 -27.72 20.40 -7.34
CA ASP A 6 -27.44 19.08 -6.78
C ASP A 6 -27.06 18.12 -7.91
N LEU A 7 -25.92 17.45 -7.79
CA LEU A 7 -25.53 16.38 -8.68
C LEU A 7 -26.16 15.06 -8.21
N SER A 8 -26.68 14.28 -9.15
CA SER A 8 -27.20 12.93 -8.87
C SER A 8 -26.12 11.85 -8.85
N TYR A 9 -24.84 12.22 -8.99
CA TYR A 9 -23.70 11.31 -9.04
C TYR A 9 -22.47 11.97 -8.41
N ASP A 10 -21.50 11.17 -7.95
CA ASP A 10 -20.23 11.69 -7.45
C ASP A 10 -19.26 11.95 -8.63
N PRO A 11 -18.95 13.22 -8.95
CA PRO A 11 -18.03 13.53 -10.05
C PRO A 11 -16.58 13.13 -9.77
N ASN A 12 -16.24 12.74 -8.54
CA ASN A 12 -14.91 12.25 -8.18
C ASN A 12 -14.74 10.75 -8.43
N GLU A 13 -15.79 10.01 -8.79
CA GLU A 13 -15.69 8.57 -9.14
C GLU A 13 -14.65 8.33 -10.25
N GLU A 14 -14.60 9.24 -11.22
CA GLU A 14 -13.68 9.19 -12.36
C GLU A 14 -12.24 9.63 -12.01
N MET A 15 -12.02 10.22 -10.83
CA MET A 15 -10.70 10.71 -10.39
C MET A 15 -9.90 9.68 -9.59
N GLU A 16 -10.54 8.59 -9.16
CA GLU A 16 -9.94 7.60 -8.26
C GLU A 16 -8.62 7.02 -8.80
N TRP A 17 -8.53 6.78 -10.11
CA TRP A 17 -7.33 6.20 -10.74
C TRP A 17 -6.05 7.01 -10.49
N ARG A 18 -6.19 8.33 -10.28
CA ARG A 18 -5.08 9.23 -9.97
C ARG A 18 -5.09 9.71 -8.52
N GLY A 19 -5.98 9.19 -7.68
CA GLY A 19 -6.09 9.52 -6.26
C GLY A 19 -4.77 9.30 -5.50
N GLN A 20 -4.03 8.23 -5.82
CA GLN A 20 -2.69 8.00 -5.25
C GLN A 20 -1.73 9.15 -5.57
N VAL A 21 -1.72 9.65 -6.82
CA VAL A 21 -0.84 10.76 -7.22
C VAL A 21 -1.26 12.06 -6.52
N VAL A 22 -2.55 12.29 -6.36
CA VAL A 22 -3.07 13.46 -5.63
C VAL A 22 -2.65 13.41 -4.16
N ALA A 23 -2.83 12.27 -3.49
CA ALA A 23 -2.40 12.07 -2.10
C ALA A 23 -0.88 12.24 -1.93
N GLN A 24 -0.08 11.68 -2.85
CA GLN A 24 1.36 11.88 -2.86
C GLN A 24 1.75 13.34 -3.08
N THR A 25 1.07 14.04 -3.99
CA THR A 25 1.29 15.47 -4.24
C THR A 25 0.99 16.30 -2.99
N ASP A 26 -0.14 16.06 -2.34
CA ASP A 26 -0.51 16.72 -1.08
C ASP A 26 0.53 16.45 0.02
N CYS A 27 0.96 15.20 0.17
CA CYS A 27 2.04 14.83 1.09
C CYS A 27 3.33 15.61 0.79
N LEU A 28 3.79 15.64 -0.48
CA LEU A 28 4.98 16.41 -0.85
C LEU A 28 4.82 17.88 -0.51
N LEU A 29 3.69 18.50 -0.85
CA LEU A 29 3.47 19.93 -0.62
C LEU A 29 3.46 20.27 0.87
N LYS A 30 2.82 19.45 1.70
CA LYS A 30 2.79 19.61 3.16
C LYS A 30 4.18 19.49 3.78
N TYR A 31 4.98 18.53 3.32
CA TYR A 31 6.27 18.22 3.95
C TYR A 31 7.48 18.82 3.24
N LYS A 32 7.29 19.55 2.13
CA LYS A 32 8.35 20.08 1.27
C LYS A 32 9.42 20.88 2.02
N VAL A 33 9.00 21.60 3.06
CA VAL A 33 9.88 22.44 3.90
C VAL A 33 9.95 21.97 5.35
N SER A 34 9.18 20.94 5.72
CA SER A 34 9.02 20.49 7.11
C SER A 34 9.70 19.14 7.39
N ALA A 35 9.98 18.35 6.36
CA ALA A 35 10.76 17.11 6.47
C ALA A 35 11.98 17.19 5.56
N LYS A 36 13.11 16.57 5.97
CA LYS A 36 14.31 16.47 5.12
C LYS A 36 14.15 15.42 4.01
N PHE A 37 13.49 14.32 4.36
CA PHE A 37 13.21 13.20 3.47
C PHE A 37 11.73 12.82 3.56
N VAL A 38 11.17 12.36 2.44
CA VAL A 38 9.79 11.83 2.37
C VAL A 38 9.82 10.52 1.59
N ILE A 39 9.29 9.44 2.16
CA ILE A 39 9.19 8.14 1.50
C ILE A 39 7.87 8.07 0.73
N PHE A 40 7.95 7.73 -0.55
CA PHE A 40 6.82 7.45 -1.43
C PHE A 40 6.79 5.94 -1.73
N GLY A 41 6.14 5.18 -0.85
CA GLY A 41 5.93 3.73 -0.93
C GLY A 41 4.44 3.36 -0.86
N ASP A 42 4.10 2.12 -1.21
CA ASP A 42 2.78 1.56 -0.92
C ASP A 42 2.73 1.04 0.54
N LEU A 43 1.54 0.78 1.09
CA LEU A 43 1.39 0.32 2.48
C LEU A 43 1.98 -1.08 2.72
N ASP A 44 2.09 -1.88 1.67
CA ASP A 44 2.70 -3.20 1.65
C ASP A 44 4.19 -3.14 1.28
N ASP A 45 4.80 -1.96 1.22
CA ASP A 45 6.23 -1.77 0.96
C ASP A 45 6.99 -1.43 2.24
N ILE A 46 8.02 -2.22 2.56
CA ILE A 46 8.90 -1.96 3.71
C ILE A 46 10.33 -1.82 3.23
N LEU A 47 10.98 -0.73 3.65
CA LEU A 47 12.41 -0.53 3.49
C LEU A 47 13.09 -0.82 4.83
N PHE A 48 14.02 -1.77 4.85
CA PHE A 48 14.85 -2.02 6.03
C PHE A 48 16.15 -1.20 5.89
N PRO A 49 16.48 -0.29 6.82
CA PRO A 49 17.76 0.42 6.78
C PRO A 49 18.95 -0.55 6.79
N ARG A 50 19.92 -0.35 5.89
CA ARG A 50 21.14 -1.20 5.78
C ARG A 50 22.44 -0.41 5.88
N LEU A 51 22.37 0.90 5.64
CA LEU A 51 23.48 1.84 5.71
C LEU A 51 23.52 2.59 7.05
N GLY A 52 22.50 2.42 7.88
CA GLY A 52 22.41 3.02 9.21
C GLY A 52 21.32 2.35 10.06
N LYS A 53 21.20 2.77 11.33
CA LYS A 53 20.25 2.20 12.29
C LYS A 53 18.85 2.81 12.25
N SER A 54 18.62 3.73 11.32
CA SER A 54 17.35 4.46 11.16
C SER A 54 17.18 4.92 9.72
N TYR A 55 15.95 5.22 9.32
CA TYR A 55 15.66 5.84 8.03
C TYR A 55 16.44 7.14 7.81
N LEU A 56 16.58 7.97 8.84
CA LEU A 56 17.33 9.21 8.72
C LEU A 56 18.80 8.93 8.37
N SER A 57 19.47 8.05 9.12
CA SER A 57 20.88 7.71 8.88
C SER A 57 21.10 6.99 7.54
N GLU A 58 20.15 6.17 7.09
CA GLU A 58 20.16 5.53 5.77
C GLU A 58 20.23 6.60 4.66
N PHE A 59 19.28 7.55 4.70
CA PHE A 59 19.14 8.56 3.65
C PHE A 59 20.25 9.62 3.72
N GLU A 60 20.72 9.96 4.92
CA GLU A 60 21.87 10.86 5.07
C GLU A 60 23.15 10.25 4.52
N THR A 61 23.39 8.96 4.74
CA THR A 61 24.55 8.25 4.19
C THR A 61 24.51 8.26 2.66
N LEU A 62 23.36 7.94 2.06
CA LEU A 62 23.18 8.02 0.62
C LEU A 62 23.37 9.44 0.07
N LEU A 63 22.90 10.46 0.79
CA LEU A 63 23.02 11.85 0.39
C LEU A 63 24.45 12.38 0.46
N VAL A 64 25.24 11.92 1.44
CA VAL A 64 26.68 12.22 1.51
C VAL A 64 27.41 11.65 0.30
N GLN A 65 27.08 10.42 -0.09
CA GLN A 65 27.65 9.74 -1.26
C GLN A 65 27.18 10.38 -2.58
N ASN A 66 25.95 10.89 -2.61
CA ASN A 66 25.30 11.45 -3.80
C ASN A 66 24.80 12.87 -3.52
N LYS A 67 25.73 13.83 -3.38
CA LYS A 67 25.43 15.20 -2.94
C LYS A 67 24.40 15.94 -3.81
N PHE A 68 24.27 15.57 -5.08
CA PHE A 68 23.33 16.14 -6.05
C PHE A 68 22.05 15.30 -6.21
N ALA A 69 21.81 14.29 -5.38
CA ALA A 69 20.57 13.53 -5.43
C ALA A 69 19.37 14.40 -5.01
N ALA A 70 18.32 14.42 -5.83
CA ALA A 70 16.99 14.90 -5.47
C ALA A 70 16.12 13.77 -4.93
N ALA A 71 16.36 12.53 -5.34
CA ALA A 71 15.62 11.36 -4.87
C ALA A 71 16.46 10.10 -4.96
N PHE A 72 16.13 9.13 -4.13
CA PHE A 72 16.67 7.77 -4.14
C PHE A 72 15.59 6.78 -4.54
N ILE A 73 15.75 6.08 -5.66
CA ILE A 73 14.85 5.00 -6.07
C ILE A 73 15.42 3.68 -5.54
N TYR A 74 14.63 2.98 -4.74
CA TYR A 74 14.90 1.62 -4.30
C TYR A 74 14.16 0.66 -5.23
N ASN A 75 14.90 -0.30 -5.80
CA ASN A 75 14.26 -1.40 -6.51
C ASN A 75 13.39 -2.20 -5.55
N ARG A 76 12.24 -2.63 -6.05
CA ARG A 76 11.20 -3.28 -5.26
C ARG A 76 11.01 -4.72 -5.76
N TYR A 77 10.89 -5.65 -4.81
CA TYR A 77 10.79 -7.08 -5.10
C TYR A 77 9.63 -7.72 -4.34
N GLU A 78 8.82 -8.53 -5.04
CA GLU A 78 7.71 -9.26 -4.43
C GLU A 78 8.23 -10.23 -3.37
N SER A 79 7.57 -10.24 -2.21
CA SER A 79 7.83 -11.17 -1.12
C SER A 79 6.61 -12.02 -0.79
N TYR A 80 6.90 -13.17 -0.21
CA TYR A 80 5.96 -14.24 0.06
C TYR A 80 6.16 -14.70 1.49
N LEU A 81 5.09 -14.69 2.27
CA LEU A 81 5.14 -15.10 3.67
C LEU A 81 3.96 -15.99 4.03
N THR A 82 4.13 -16.72 5.14
CA THR A 82 3.07 -17.48 5.78
C THR A 82 2.62 -16.74 7.03
N SER A 83 1.32 -16.65 7.26
CA SER A 83 0.76 -15.97 8.43
C SER A 83 -0.39 -16.77 9.02
N ALA A 84 -0.64 -16.60 10.31
CA ALA A 84 -1.82 -17.18 10.95
C ALA A 84 -3.07 -16.45 10.48
N ARG A 85 -4.14 -17.20 10.20
CA ARG A 85 -5.45 -16.64 9.83
C ARG A 85 -6.17 -16.00 11.01
N GLN A 86 -6.00 -16.57 12.20
CA GLN A 86 -6.67 -16.10 13.41
C GLN A 86 -5.84 -14.97 14.03
N PRO A 87 -6.42 -13.79 14.30
CA PRO A 87 -5.74 -12.68 14.94
C PRO A 87 -5.09 -13.08 16.28
N ALA A 88 -5.76 -13.92 17.07
CA ALA A 88 -5.26 -14.40 18.36
C ALA A 88 -4.00 -15.28 18.29
N THR A 89 -3.65 -15.82 17.12
CA THR A 89 -2.45 -16.65 16.91
C THR A 89 -1.46 -16.02 15.94
N TYR A 90 -1.71 -14.76 15.53
CA TYR A 90 -0.82 -14.00 14.67
C TYR A 90 0.50 -13.68 15.39
N SER A 91 1.61 -13.77 14.65
CA SER A 91 2.96 -13.47 15.12
C SER A 91 3.71 -12.81 13.97
N ILE A 92 4.20 -11.58 14.20
CA ILE A 92 5.01 -10.85 13.24
C ILE A 92 6.33 -11.60 13.03
N LEU A 93 6.96 -12.07 14.11
CA LEU A 93 8.19 -12.86 14.03
C LEU A 93 8.03 -14.06 13.11
N SER A 94 6.96 -14.83 13.30
CA SER A 94 6.71 -16.02 12.49
C SER A 94 6.46 -15.66 11.02
N ALA A 95 5.76 -14.56 10.75
CA ALA A 95 5.54 -14.06 9.40
C ALA A 95 6.87 -13.63 8.73
N LEU A 96 7.67 -12.80 9.40
CA LEU A 96 8.96 -12.32 8.91
C LEU A 96 9.98 -13.45 8.71
N GLN A 97 10.05 -14.43 9.62
CA GLN A 97 10.93 -15.60 9.49
C GLN A 97 10.55 -16.50 8.31
N SER A 98 9.26 -16.55 7.96
CA SER A 98 8.79 -17.31 6.81
C SER A 98 8.97 -16.57 5.48
N ALA A 99 9.24 -15.26 5.53
CA ALA A 99 9.22 -14.39 4.38
C ALA A 99 10.42 -14.64 3.45
N LYS A 100 10.11 -14.78 2.16
CA LYS A 100 11.08 -14.93 1.08
C LYS A 100 10.87 -13.83 0.06
N ILE A 101 11.95 -13.21 -0.38
CA ILE A 101 11.94 -12.19 -1.43
C ILE A 101 12.28 -12.88 -2.74
N SER A 102 11.41 -12.71 -3.74
CA SER A 102 11.63 -13.24 -5.09
C SER A 102 12.58 -12.36 -5.90
N THR A 103 13.12 -12.89 -6.99
CA THR A 103 13.83 -12.10 -8.00
C THR A 103 12.91 -11.33 -8.95
N ARG A 104 11.59 -11.38 -8.75
CA ARG A 104 10.64 -10.64 -9.59
C ARG A 104 10.71 -9.16 -9.25
N TRP A 105 11.43 -8.43 -10.10
CA TRP A 105 11.47 -6.99 -10.05
C TRP A 105 10.08 -6.42 -10.41
N VAL A 106 9.66 -5.45 -9.62
CA VAL A 106 8.51 -4.58 -9.90
C VAL A 106 8.97 -3.13 -9.85
N ASP A 107 8.15 -2.23 -10.40
CA ASP A 107 8.47 -0.80 -10.40
C ASP A 107 8.85 -0.32 -9.01
N GLY A 108 10.00 0.36 -8.94
CA GLY A 108 10.60 0.82 -7.69
C GLY A 108 9.74 1.84 -6.95
N LYS A 109 10.20 2.14 -5.73
CA LYS A 109 9.66 3.19 -4.88
C LYS A 109 10.79 4.08 -4.44
N TRP A 110 10.46 5.26 -3.94
CA TRP A 110 11.46 6.31 -3.88
C TRP A 110 11.35 7.18 -2.64
N VAL A 111 12.49 7.74 -2.27
CA VAL A 111 12.63 8.67 -1.16
C VAL A 111 13.05 10.00 -1.74
N ALA A 112 12.23 11.03 -1.53
CA ALA A 112 12.55 12.40 -1.92
C ALA A 112 13.51 13.02 -0.93
N VAL A 113 14.50 13.77 -1.43
CA VAL A 113 15.04 14.92 -0.71
C VAL A 113 14.05 16.06 -0.96
N SER A 114 13.19 16.32 0.02
CA SER A 114 11.97 17.13 -0.12
C SER A 114 12.19 18.48 -0.81
N SER A 115 13.26 19.18 -0.45
CA SER A 115 13.61 20.51 -0.97
C SER A 115 14.08 20.52 -2.43
N ARG A 116 14.35 19.35 -3.02
CA ARG A 116 14.95 19.18 -4.36
C ARG A 116 13.99 18.61 -5.40
N VAL A 117 12.80 18.18 -4.97
CA VAL A 117 11.77 17.60 -5.85
C VAL A 117 10.65 18.59 -6.11
N MET A 118 10.20 18.68 -7.35
CA MET A 118 9.12 19.57 -7.76
C MET A 118 7.77 18.87 -7.86
N THR A 119 7.77 17.62 -8.34
CA THR A 119 6.56 16.84 -8.63
C THR A 119 6.67 15.42 -8.06
N THR A 120 5.54 14.82 -7.74
CA THR A 120 5.45 13.39 -7.37
C THR A 120 4.99 12.54 -8.55
N ALA A 121 5.26 11.24 -8.45
CA ALA A 121 4.57 10.19 -9.19
C ALA A 121 4.67 8.87 -8.40
N ILE A 122 3.92 7.87 -8.88
CA ILE A 122 3.74 6.59 -8.17
C ILE A 122 5.07 5.85 -7.96
N HIS A 123 6.00 5.93 -8.91
CA HIS A 123 7.25 5.15 -8.91
C HIS A 123 8.53 6.00 -8.88
N TYR A 124 8.48 7.24 -9.38
CA TYR A 124 9.63 8.17 -9.38
C TYR A 124 9.15 9.61 -9.58
N PRO A 125 9.92 10.64 -9.18
CA PRO A 125 9.55 12.02 -9.45
C PRO A 125 9.76 12.35 -10.94
N TRP A 126 8.81 13.05 -11.56
CA TRP A 126 8.94 13.51 -12.96
C TRP A 126 9.91 14.69 -13.12
N ILE A 127 9.87 15.65 -12.19
CA ILE A 127 10.61 16.90 -12.23
C ILE A 127 11.33 17.12 -10.90
N VAL A 128 12.62 17.42 -11.02
CA VAL A 128 13.50 17.81 -9.91
C VAL A 128 14.09 19.20 -10.18
N ASN A 129 14.57 19.86 -9.14
CA ASN A 129 15.19 21.18 -9.26
C ASN A 129 16.46 21.09 -10.13
N ASN A 130 16.76 22.18 -10.85
CA ASN A 130 17.95 22.26 -11.69
C ASN A 130 19.25 21.99 -10.89
N GLY A 131 20.18 21.25 -11.48
CA GLY A 131 21.43 20.84 -10.83
C GLY A 131 21.33 19.62 -9.91
N TYR A 132 20.15 19.00 -9.80
CA TYR A 132 19.96 17.75 -9.06
C TYR A 132 19.53 16.61 -9.99
N SER A 133 19.77 15.37 -9.55
CA SER A 133 19.46 14.16 -10.30
C SER A 133 18.74 13.12 -9.45
N ILE A 134 18.04 12.20 -10.11
CA ILE A 134 17.45 11.03 -9.46
C ILE A 134 18.52 9.92 -9.44
N VAL A 135 18.69 9.26 -8.30
CA VAL A 135 19.68 8.21 -8.11
C VAL A 135 18.97 6.90 -7.81
N THR A 136 19.24 5.86 -8.61
CA THR A 136 18.80 4.50 -8.29
C THR A 136 19.80 3.88 -7.31
N VAL A 137 19.31 3.43 -6.16
CA VAL A 137 20.10 2.72 -5.16
C VAL A 137 20.45 1.33 -5.72
N PRO A 138 21.74 0.94 -5.77
CA PRO A 138 22.12 -0.37 -6.25
C PRO A 138 21.54 -1.48 -5.37
N ASN A 139 21.09 -2.60 -5.96
CA ASN A 139 20.48 -3.71 -5.22
C ASN A 139 21.39 -4.31 -4.13
N HIS A 140 22.70 -4.35 -4.38
CA HIS A 140 23.66 -4.86 -3.39
C HIS A 140 23.78 -3.92 -2.18
N THR A 141 23.47 -2.64 -2.35
CA THR A 141 23.37 -1.65 -1.29
C THR A 141 22.09 -1.84 -0.50
N ASN A 142 20.92 -1.70 -1.14
CA ASN A 142 19.63 -1.90 -0.48
C ASN A 142 18.48 -2.09 -1.49
N ILE A 143 17.39 -2.70 -1.04
CA ILE A 143 16.15 -2.93 -1.79
C ILE A 143 14.93 -2.69 -0.90
N MET A 144 13.76 -2.52 -1.50
CA MET A 144 12.48 -2.45 -0.80
C MET A 144 11.73 -3.79 -0.94
N ALA A 145 11.24 -4.33 0.16
CA ALA A 145 10.47 -5.57 0.17
C ALA A 145 8.98 -5.26 0.00
N HIS A 146 8.34 -5.88 -0.98
CA HIS A 146 6.92 -5.73 -1.27
C HIS A 146 6.14 -6.92 -0.73
N PHE A 147 5.45 -6.75 0.39
CA PHE A 147 4.69 -7.75 1.14
C PHE A 147 3.34 -8.04 0.50
N ARG A 148 3.36 -8.51 -0.75
CA ARG A 148 2.15 -8.67 -1.54
C ARG A 148 1.44 -10.00 -1.31
N SER A 149 2.20 -11.08 -1.07
CA SER A 149 1.65 -12.43 -1.15
C SER A 149 1.69 -13.16 0.19
N TRP A 150 0.50 -13.40 0.74
CA TRP A 150 0.30 -13.95 2.08
C TRP A 150 -0.38 -15.31 1.99
N LYS A 151 0.27 -16.34 2.54
CA LYS A 151 -0.33 -17.66 2.73
C LYS A 151 -0.87 -17.78 4.15
N PHE A 152 -2.18 -17.74 4.29
CA PHE A 152 -2.83 -17.90 5.59
C PHE A 152 -3.01 -19.36 5.96
N VAL A 153 -2.58 -19.73 7.18
CA VAL A 153 -2.73 -21.07 7.77
C VAL A 153 -3.49 -20.99 9.09
N GLU A 154 -4.14 -22.07 9.51
CA GLU A 154 -4.86 -22.08 10.79
C GLU A 154 -3.91 -22.06 12.00
N ASP A 155 -2.80 -22.78 11.90
CA ASP A 155 -1.75 -22.81 12.91
C ASP A 155 -0.37 -22.82 12.22
N MET A 156 0.50 -21.89 12.61
CA MET A 156 1.89 -21.82 12.11
C MET A 156 2.70 -23.09 12.46
N ARG A 157 2.35 -23.81 13.54
CA ARG A 157 2.96 -25.11 13.87
C ARG A 157 2.59 -26.18 12.85
N SER A 158 1.37 -26.14 12.32
CA SER A 158 0.92 -27.04 11.25
C SER A 158 1.56 -26.72 9.89
N ALA A 159 1.96 -25.46 9.65
CA ALA A 159 2.68 -25.06 8.44
C ALA A 159 4.11 -25.62 8.39
N ARG A 160 4.78 -25.81 9.54
CA ARG A 160 6.06 -26.51 9.62
C ARG A 160 5.94 -28.03 9.35
N SER A 161 4.75 -28.60 9.54
CA SER A 161 4.47 -30.04 9.37
C SER A 161 3.94 -30.41 7.98
N ARG A 162 3.17 -29.52 7.32
CA ARG A 162 2.55 -29.78 6.01
C ARG A 162 3.39 -29.26 4.84
N ARG A 163 4.44 -30.02 4.47
CA ARG A 163 4.94 -30.04 3.08
C ARG A 163 3.90 -30.75 2.19
N ASN A 164 2.78 -30.11 1.87
CA ASN A 164 1.95 -30.45 0.69
C ASN A 164 0.67 -29.62 0.67
N THR A 165 0.65 -28.59 -0.16
CA THR A 165 -0.53 -28.12 -0.90
C THR A 165 0.00 -27.45 -2.17
N ARG A 166 -0.41 -27.99 -3.31
CA ARG A 166 0.36 -28.06 -4.56
C ARG A 166 -0.01 -26.99 -5.61
N SER A 167 -0.49 -25.81 -5.20
CA SER A 167 -0.91 -24.77 -6.16
C SER A 167 -0.12 -23.46 -6.06
N ASP A 168 0.18 -22.96 -4.86
CA ASP A 168 0.85 -21.66 -4.71
C ASP A 168 2.37 -21.77 -4.45
N VAL A 169 2.86 -22.99 -4.21
CA VAL A 169 4.29 -23.30 -3.94
C VAL A 169 5.07 -23.57 -5.23
N ASP A 170 4.38 -23.92 -6.32
CA ASP A 170 5.00 -24.43 -7.56
C ASP A 170 5.71 -23.36 -8.40
N TRP A 171 5.50 -22.07 -8.10
CA TRP A 171 6.20 -20.97 -8.76
C TRP A 171 7.37 -20.43 -7.90
N LEU A 172 7.30 -20.52 -6.56
CA LEU A 172 8.39 -20.16 -5.64
C LEU A 172 9.59 -21.08 -5.79
N GLU A 173 9.36 -22.37 -6.00
CA GLU A 173 10.44 -23.35 -6.18
C GLU A 173 11.16 -23.20 -7.53
N LYS A 174 10.57 -22.47 -8.49
CA LYS A 174 11.13 -22.26 -9.83
C LYS A 174 11.99 -20.99 -9.96
N ASN A 175 11.91 -20.08 -8.99
CA ASN A 175 12.65 -18.81 -9.02
C ASN A 175 13.66 -18.75 -7.86
N GLU A 176 14.80 -18.10 -8.11
CA GLU A 176 15.73 -17.77 -7.03
C GLU A 176 15.03 -16.85 -6.02
N THR A 177 15.16 -17.18 -4.74
CA THR A 177 14.62 -16.37 -3.63
C THR A 177 15.71 -16.11 -2.61
N ILE A 178 15.72 -14.91 -2.03
CA ILE A 178 16.54 -14.60 -0.85
C ILE A 178 15.66 -14.58 0.40
N MET A 179 16.20 -15.04 1.52
CA MET A 179 15.49 -14.97 2.80
C MET A 179 15.38 -13.51 3.26
N LEU A 180 14.22 -13.10 3.78
CA LEU A 180 14.05 -11.75 4.32
C LEU A 180 15.06 -11.45 5.46
N SER A 181 15.51 -12.49 6.18
CA SER A 181 16.55 -12.41 7.20
C SER A 181 17.93 -11.92 6.68
N THR A 182 18.08 -11.69 5.38
CA THR A 182 19.25 -11.02 4.79
C THR A 182 19.14 -9.48 4.81
N LEU A 183 17.93 -8.96 5.04
CA LEU A 183 17.63 -7.52 5.13
C LEU A 183 17.39 -7.03 6.55
N ILE A 184 16.93 -7.91 7.44
CA ILE A 184 16.63 -7.60 8.84
C ILE A 184 17.19 -8.70 9.75
N ASP A 185 17.80 -8.27 10.86
CA ASP A 185 18.43 -9.16 11.83
C ASP A 185 17.39 -9.79 12.78
N VAL A 186 17.72 -10.95 13.34
CA VAL A 186 16.80 -11.72 14.20
C VAL A 186 16.48 -10.96 15.50
N GLU A 187 17.45 -10.21 16.03
CA GLU A 187 17.30 -9.35 17.19
C GLU A 187 16.23 -8.28 16.96
N ASP A 188 16.25 -7.62 15.80
CA ASP A 188 15.25 -6.62 15.43
C ASP A 188 13.87 -7.25 15.23
N MET A 189 13.80 -8.42 14.60
CA MET A 189 12.53 -9.15 14.45
C MET A 189 11.92 -9.51 15.82
N ASN A 190 12.74 -9.92 16.79
CA ASN A 190 12.27 -10.21 18.15
C ASN A 190 11.81 -8.92 18.87
N ALA A 191 12.51 -7.81 18.69
CA ALA A 191 12.11 -6.53 19.26
C ALA A 191 10.75 -6.06 18.71
N ILE A 192 10.54 -6.20 17.40
CA ILE A 192 9.25 -5.91 16.73
C ILE A 192 8.13 -6.79 17.30
N GLU A 193 8.38 -8.10 17.45
CA GLU A 193 7.39 -9.02 18.03
C GLU A 193 7.01 -8.62 19.45
N ASN A 194 7.98 -8.33 20.31
CA ASN A 194 7.71 -7.94 21.69
C ASN A 194 6.84 -6.68 21.75
N ASN A 195 7.17 -5.66 20.95
CA ASN A 195 6.37 -4.42 20.89
C ASN A 195 4.95 -4.66 20.34
N PHE A 196 4.83 -5.54 19.35
CA PHE A 196 3.53 -5.94 18.82
C PHE A 196 2.69 -6.68 19.87
N MET A 197 3.29 -7.62 20.61
CA MET A 197 2.60 -8.37 21.66
C MET A 197 2.13 -7.45 22.79
N GLU A 198 2.94 -6.50 23.23
CA GLU A 198 2.53 -5.46 24.20
C GLU A 198 1.32 -4.65 23.69
N THR A 199 1.32 -4.27 22.41
CA THR A 199 0.21 -3.55 21.78
C THR A 199 -1.05 -4.41 21.70
N MET A 200 -0.90 -5.68 21.35
CA MET A 200 -2.00 -6.63 21.26
C MET A 200 -2.63 -6.89 22.63
N GLU A 201 -1.82 -7.09 23.66
CA GLU A 201 -2.28 -7.28 25.05
C GLU A 201 -3.04 -6.06 25.56
N ALA A 202 -2.52 -4.86 25.31
CA ALA A 202 -3.18 -3.60 25.68
C ALA A 202 -4.53 -3.38 24.95
N ASN A 203 -4.73 -4.01 23.80
CA ASN A 203 -5.91 -3.85 22.94
C ASN A 203 -6.64 -5.18 22.71
N ALA A 204 -6.56 -6.12 23.64
CA ALA A 204 -7.01 -7.50 23.44
C ALA A 204 -8.46 -7.62 22.98
N GLN A 205 -9.35 -6.75 23.47
CA GLN A 205 -10.75 -6.72 23.04
C GLN A 205 -10.89 -6.46 21.53
N VAL A 206 -10.19 -5.45 21.01
CA VAL A 206 -10.21 -5.11 19.58
C VAL A 206 -9.71 -6.28 18.75
N PHE A 207 -8.59 -6.90 19.15
CA PHE A 207 -8.01 -8.04 18.44
C PHE A 207 -8.93 -9.27 18.45
N ASN A 208 -9.68 -9.51 19.53
CA ASN A 208 -10.65 -10.60 19.61
C ASN A 208 -11.89 -10.37 18.74
N GLU A 209 -12.21 -9.12 18.43
CA GLU A 209 -13.34 -8.73 17.57
C GLU A 209 -12.96 -8.68 16.07
N LEU A 210 -11.66 -8.81 15.73
CA LEU A 210 -11.21 -8.81 14.35
C LEU A 210 -11.77 -10.02 13.57
N PRO A 211 -12.16 -9.82 12.29
CA PRO A 211 -12.71 -10.89 11.47
C PRO A 211 -11.66 -11.97 11.16
N ASN A 212 -12.06 -13.24 11.25
CA ASN A 212 -11.22 -14.40 10.91
C ASN A 212 -11.24 -14.77 9.41
N SER A 213 -11.97 -14.01 8.61
CA SER A 213 -12.12 -14.27 7.18
C SER A 213 -12.33 -12.98 6.39
N GLU A 214 -11.69 -12.91 5.23
CA GLU A 214 -11.85 -11.83 4.28
C GLU A 214 -13.08 -12.08 3.40
N VAL A 215 -14.18 -11.41 3.71
CA VAL A 215 -15.48 -11.65 3.04
C VAL A 215 -15.47 -11.21 1.57
N TYR A 216 -14.98 -9.99 1.29
CA TYR A 216 -15.02 -9.41 -0.06
C TYR A 216 -13.69 -9.46 -0.82
N TYR A 217 -12.57 -9.80 -0.18
CA TYR A 217 -11.23 -9.64 -0.77
C TYR A 217 -11.12 -10.31 -2.14
N LYS A 218 -11.49 -11.59 -2.27
CA LYS A 218 -11.40 -12.32 -3.54
C LYS A 218 -12.26 -11.73 -4.66
N LEU A 219 -13.41 -11.15 -4.31
CA LEU A 219 -14.32 -10.52 -5.26
C LEU A 219 -13.73 -9.19 -5.76
N ILE A 220 -13.23 -8.38 -4.82
CA ILE A 220 -12.56 -7.11 -5.12
C ILE A 220 -11.30 -7.36 -5.93
N GLU A 221 -10.43 -8.28 -5.52
CA GLU A 221 -9.20 -8.63 -6.22
C GLU A 221 -9.47 -9.09 -7.66
N LYS A 222 -10.44 -10.00 -7.86
CA LYS A 222 -10.83 -10.45 -9.21
C LYS A 222 -11.33 -9.30 -10.07
N CYS A 223 -12.15 -8.41 -9.51
CA CYS A 223 -12.65 -7.25 -10.23
C CYS A 223 -11.54 -6.24 -10.56
N TYR A 224 -10.70 -5.92 -9.59
CA TYR A 224 -9.54 -5.05 -9.73
C TYR A 224 -8.62 -5.58 -10.84
N ASN A 225 -8.31 -6.88 -10.84
CA ASN A 225 -7.48 -7.49 -11.88
C ASN A 225 -8.10 -7.39 -13.28
N ARG A 226 -9.42 -7.52 -13.40
CA ARG A 226 -10.13 -7.35 -14.67
C ARG A 226 -10.07 -5.91 -15.17
N ILE A 227 -10.21 -4.92 -14.28
CA ILE A 227 -10.27 -3.51 -14.67
C ILE A 227 -8.86 -2.96 -14.93
N PHE A 228 -7.93 -3.19 -14.00
CA PHE A 228 -6.63 -2.52 -13.96
C PHE A 228 -5.51 -3.27 -14.68
N TYR A 229 -5.61 -4.59 -14.79
CA TYR A 229 -4.58 -5.45 -15.40
C TYR A 229 -5.08 -6.18 -16.65
N SER A 230 -6.17 -5.69 -17.28
CA SER A 230 -6.57 -6.17 -18.61
C SER A 230 -5.51 -5.87 -19.66
N VAL A 231 -5.39 -6.78 -20.64
CA VAL A 231 -4.25 -6.94 -21.55
C VAL A 231 -3.91 -5.68 -22.34
N ASP A 232 -4.88 -4.82 -22.60
CA ASP A 232 -4.69 -3.69 -23.51
C ASP A 232 -4.16 -2.42 -22.82
N LYS A 233 -4.15 -2.35 -21.46
CA LYS A 233 -3.70 -1.21 -20.62
C LYS A 233 -4.14 0.18 -21.12
N THR A 234 -5.16 0.25 -21.96
CA THR A 234 -5.71 1.43 -22.63
C THR A 234 -7.21 1.46 -22.35
N PRO A 235 -7.60 1.65 -21.07
CA PRO A 235 -9.00 1.56 -20.72
C PRO A 235 -9.78 2.69 -21.41
N SER A 236 -10.95 2.35 -21.96
CA SER A 236 -11.86 3.31 -22.60
C SER A 236 -12.63 4.17 -21.60
N ILE A 237 -12.61 3.77 -20.33
CA ILE A 237 -13.20 4.44 -19.17
C ILE A 237 -12.14 4.59 -18.08
N CYS A 238 -12.27 5.55 -17.17
CA CYS A 238 -11.32 5.63 -16.06
C CYS A 238 -11.47 4.37 -15.20
N PRO A 239 -10.37 3.64 -14.94
CA PRO A 239 -10.47 2.41 -14.18
C PRO A 239 -10.69 2.74 -12.71
N THR A 240 -11.83 2.29 -12.16
CA THR A 240 -12.25 2.57 -10.79
C THR A 240 -12.90 1.34 -10.15
N HIS A 241 -12.80 1.21 -8.81
CA HIS A 241 -13.50 0.17 -8.06
C HIS A 241 -15.03 0.32 -8.13
N PHE A 242 -15.57 1.49 -8.51
CA PHE A 242 -17.01 1.68 -8.69
C PHE A 242 -17.60 0.77 -9.79
N HIS A 243 -16.78 0.25 -10.71
CA HIS A 243 -17.21 -0.76 -11.69
C HIS A 243 -17.22 -2.21 -11.14
N CYS A 244 -16.93 -2.39 -9.86
CA CYS A 244 -17.03 -3.66 -9.17
C CYS A 244 -18.40 -3.83 -8.54
N MET A 245 -19.20 -4.76 -9.07
CA MET A 245 -20.44 -5.18 -8.43
C MET A 245 -20.11 -6.15 -7.31
N LEU A 246 -20.41 -5.75 -6.07
CA LEU A 246 -20.32 -6.63 -4.91
C LEU A 246 -21.71 -7.26 -4.65
N PRO A 247 -21.79 -8.58 -4.45
CA PRO A 247 -23.05 -9.21 -4.11
C PRO A 247 -23.48 -8.81 -2.69
N GLU A 248 -24.79 -8.75 -2.46
CA GLU A 248 -25.32 -8.76 -1.10
C GLU A 248 -24.98 -10.09 -0.41
N LEU A 249 -24.56 -10.01 0.86
CA LEU A 249 -24.22 -11.15 1.70
C LEU A 249 -25.00 -11.05 3.03
N PRO A 250 -26.09 -11.83 3.19
CA PRO A 250 -26.87 -11.84 4.42
C PRO A 250 -26.01 -12.17 5.65
N GLY A 251 -26.20 -11.40 6.73
CA GLY A 251 -25.47 -11.56 7.99
C GLY A 251 -24.11 -10.86 8.01
N VAL A 252 -23.70 -10.24 6.91
CA VAL A 252 -22.49 -9.40 6.88
C VAL A 252 -22.90 -7.95 7.15
N HIS A 253 -22.46 -7.41 8.28
CA HIS A 253 -22.65 -6.00 8.59
C HIS A 253 -21.71 -5.14 7.76
N CYS A 254 -22.25 -4.07 7.18
CA CYS A 254 -21.51 -3.10 6.41
C CYS A 254 -21.99 -1.68 6.72
N THR A 255 -21.06 -0.75 6.84
CA THR A 255 -21.35 0.69 6.91
C THR A 255 -20.91 1.32 5.58
N ARG A 256 -21.87 1.86 4.84
CA ARG A 256 -21.64 2.60 3.61
C ARG A 256 -21.57 4.09 3.92
N PHE A 257 -20.58 4.77 3.39
CA PHE A 257 -20.49 6.22 3.46
C PHE A 257 -21.03 6.79 2.16
N ASN A 258 -22.08 7.60 2.26
CA ASN A 258 -22.71 8.28 1.15
C ASN A 258 -22.57 9.79 1.30
N GLY A 259 -22.51 10.49 0.18
CA GLY A 259 -22.41 11.95 0.13
C GLY A 259 -23.43 12.56 -0.82
N ARG A 260 -23.85 13.80 -0.54
CA ARG A 260 -24.45 14.68 -1.55
C ARG A 260 -23.40 15.61 -2.13
N TYR A 261 -23.55 15.94 -3.41
CA TYR A 261 -22.56 16.70 -4.16
C TYR A 261 -23.20 17.94 -4.76
N GLU A 262 -22.46 19.04 -4.66
CA GLU A 262 -22.81 20.34 -5.22
C GLU A 262 -21.75 20.76 -6.23
N GLU A 263 -22.19 21.51 -7.24
CA GLU A 263 -21.28 22.23 -8.12
C GLU A 263 -21.31 23.73 -7.80
N LYS A 264 -20.12 24.34 -7.73
CA LYS A 264 -19.94 25.79 -7.66
C LYS A 264 -19.11 26.30 -8.82
N VAL A 265 -19.68 27.23 -9.57
CA VAL A 265 -18.96 27.95 -10.63
C VAL A 265 -18.15 29.08 -9.99
N LEU A 266 -16.82 28.96 -9.99
CA LEU A 266 -15.93 30.03 -9.53
C LEU A 266 -15.58 31.02 -10.65
N ALA A 267 -15.54 30.55 -11.90
CA ALA A 267 -15.31 31.36 -13.09
C ALA A 267 -15.89 30.68 -14.34
N ARG A 268 -15.96 31.38 -15.47
CA ARG A 268 -16.54 30.87 -16.74
C ARG A 268 -16.05 29.47 -17.15
N LYS A 269 -14.82 29.11 -16.78
CA LYS A 269 -14.19 27.81 -17.06
C LYS A 269 -13.75 27.04 -15.82
N PHE A 270 -14.12 27.51 -14.63
CA PHE A 270 -13.69 26.89 -13.38
C PHE A 270 -14.92 26.52 -12.56
N ARG A 271 -15.21 25.23 -12.53
CA ARG A 271 -16.26 24.62 -11.72
C ARG A 271 -15.59 23.77 -10.67
N VAL A 272 -16.05 23.87 -9.44
CA VAL A 272 -15.59 23.04 -8.32
C VAL A 272 -16.76 22.19 -7.88
N HIS A 273 -16.53 20.89 -7.84
CA HIS A 273 -17.47 19.94 -7.28
C HIS A 273 -16.99 19.55 -5.89
N TYR A 274 -17.88 19.55 -4.91
CA TYR A 274 -17.55 19.14 -3.55
C TYR A 274 -18.74 18.43 -2.91
N SER A 275 -18.45 17.54 -1.98
CA SER A 275 -19.47 16.93 -1.14
C SER A 275 -19.81 17.84 0.04
N TYR A 276 -21.09 17.92 0.41
CA TYR A 276 -21.56 18.86 1.43
C TYR A 276 -22.48 18.25 2.49
N ASN A 277 -22.78 16.96 2.40
CA ASN A 277 -23.58 16.27 3.42
C ASN A 277 -23.25 14.77 3.40
N TRP A 278 -22.37 14.35 4.30
CA TRP A 278 -21.98 12.94 4.45
C TRP A 278 -22.89 12.25 5.45
N TYR A 279 -23.35 11.05 5.11
CA TYR A 279 -24.13 10.21 5.99
C TYR A 279 -23.72 8.74 5.87
N THR A 280 -23.91 8.00 6.95
CA THR A 280 -23.66 6.58 7.01
C THR A 280 -24.95 5.81 6.81
N GLU A 281 -24.90 4.75 6.03
CA GLU A 281 -25.99 3.80 5.88
C GLU A 281 -25.52 2.42 6.32
N GLU A 282 -26.22 1.81 7.27
CA GLU A 282 -25.91 0.48 7.75
C GLU A 282 -26.71 -0.57 6.99
N SER A 283 -26.05 -1.68 6.66
CA SER A 283 -26.66 -2.83 5.99
C SER A 283 -26.25 -4.11 6.71
N SER A 284 -27.22 -5.00 6.95
CA SER A 284 -26.98 -6.37 7.42
C SER A 284 -26.89 -7.39 6.28
N ARG A 285 -26.95 -6.92 5.04
CA ARG A 285 -26.84 -7.73 3.81
C ARG A 285 -25.55 -7.43 3.06
N GLY A 286 -24.52 -6.97 3.75
CA GLY A 286 -23.21 -6.70 3.18
C GLY A 286 -23.08 -5.34 2.49
N CYS A 287 -21.95 -5.13 1.83
CA CYS A 287 -21.57 -3.90 1.12
C CYS A 287 -21.97 -3.95 -0.37
N GLY A 288 -23.06 -4.65 -0.69
CA GLY A 288 -23.54 -4.74 -2.07
C GLY A 288 -23.86 -3.35 -2.64
N THR A 289 -23.52 -3.17 -3.91
CA THR A 289 -23.79 -1.97 -4.72
C THR A 289 -24.64 -2.32 -5.92
#